data_AF-A0A370I4W8-F1
#
_entry.id   AF-A0A370I4W8-F1
#
_cell.length_a   1.000
_cell.length_b   1.000
_cell.length_c   1.000
_cell.angle_alpha   90.00
_cell.angle_beta   90.00
_cell.angle_gamma   90.00
#
_symmetry.space_group_name_H-M   'P 1'
#
loop_
_entity.id
_entity.type
_entity.pdbx_description
1 polymer ?
#
loop_
_entity_poly.entity_id
_entity_poly.type
_entity_poly.pdbx_seq_one_letter_code
_entity_poly.pdbx_strand_id
1 'polypeptide(L)'
;MADKLKHIKNFFVANVLDGFGSRRYIGHHDLDPARKYIHNYAVPGLYAAIMTDDPDYDPQGAPTEAATNAATLAWVSDLQRDMQSLGRIDPHGDLYLMMCTPGATGCFMDDLYAALDADDPGWRSR
;
A
#
# COMPACT_ATOMS: atom_id res chain seq x y z
N MET A 1 -15.56 4.08 -17.74
CA MET A 1 -15.68 4.98 -16.56
C MET A 1 -14.24 5.39 -16.23
N ALA A 2 -13.93 6.35 -15.36
CA ALA A 2 -12.53 6.46 -14.91
C ALA A 2 -12.31 5.42 -13.82
N ASP A 3 -11.38 4.48 -14.01
CA ASP A 3 -11.02 3.48 -12.99
C ASP A 3 -10.59 4.19 -11.71
N LYS A 4 -11.37 3.99 -10.62
CA LYS A 4 -11.13 4.64 -9.33
C LYS A 4 -9.95 4.07 -8.55
N LEU A 5 -9.33 3.01 -9.05
CA LEU A 5 -8.20 2.34 -8.41
C LEU A 5 -6.98 2.23 -9.35
N LYS A 6 -6.93 3.01 -10.43
CA LYS A 6 -5.89 2.87 -11.46
C LYS A 6 -4.48 2.97 -10.88
N HIS A 7 -4.21 4.01 -10.10
CA HIS A 7 -2.88 4.24 -9.52
C HIS A 7 -2.62 3.33 -8.32
N ILE A 8 -3.65 2.99 -7.55
CA ILE A 8 -3.55 1.98 -6.48
C ILE A 8 -3.16 0.60 -7.03
N LYS A 9 -3.76 0.15 -8.14
CA LYS A 9 -3.39 -1.09 -8.83
C LYS A 9 -1.96 -1.04 -9.34
N ASN A 10 -1.53 0.10 -9.90
CA ASN A 10 -0.14 0.30 -10.33
C ASN A 10 0.84 0.25 -9.14
N PHE A 11 0.49 0.88 -8.02
CA PHE A 11 1.27 0.82 -6.78
C PHE A 11 1.38 -0.61 -6.27
N PHE A 12 0.27 -1.37 -6.26
CA PHE A 12 0.25 -2.77 -5.87
C PHE A 12 1.21 -3.60 -6.74
N VAL A 13 1.10 -3.49 -8.07
CA VAL A 13 1.97 -4.21 -9.02
C VAL A 13 3.45 -3.84 -8.82
N ALA A 14 3.77 -2.57 -8.61
CA ALA A 14 5.15 -2.12 -8.35
C ALA A 14 5.74 -2.71 -7.05
N ASN A 15 4.92 -2.84 -6.00
CA ASN A 15 5.35 -3.40 -4.71
C ASN A 15 5.41 -4.94 -4.73
N VAL A 16 4.53 -5.60 -5.48
CA VAL A 16 4.33 -7.06 -5.45
C VAL A 16 5.00 -7.79 -6.61
N LEU A 17 4.81 -7.33 -7.85
CA LEU A 17 5.18 -8.07 -9.06
C LEU A 17 6.50 -7.62 -9.67
N ASP A 18 6.83 -6.32 -9.64
CA ASP A 18 8.11 -5.84 -10.19
C ASP A 18 9.32 -6.30 -9.35
N GLY A 19 9.03 -7.05 -8.28
CA GLY A 19 10.01 -7.46 -7.29
C GLY A 19 10.74 -6.24 -6.74
N PHE A 20 10.21 -5.01 -6.82
CA PHE A 20 10.87 -3.83 -6.27
C PHE A 20 10.71 -3.78 -4.76
N GLY A 21 9.60 -4.33 -4.22
CA GLY A 21 9.50 -4.67 -2.81
C GLY A 21 10.57 -5.66 -2.36
N SER A 22 10.99 -6.60 -3.20
CA SER A 22 12.08 -7.54 -2.89
C SER A 22 13.48 -7.02 -3.26
N ARG A 23 13.65 -6.30 -4.39
CA ARG A 23 14.89 -5.74 -4.98
C ARG A 23 15.36 -4.46 -4.32
N ARG A 24 14.49 -3.62 -3.75
CA ARG A 24 14.93 -2.55 -2.80
C ARG A 24 15.69 -3.15 -1.61
N TYR A 25 15.46 -4.43 -1.33
CA TYR A 25 15.83 -5.10 -0.10
C TYR A 25 16.61 -6.41 -0.33
N ILE A 26 17.11 -6.66 -1.55
CA ILE A 26 18.02 -7.76 -1.86
C ILE A 26 19.33 -7.53 -1.10
N GLY A 27 19.82 -8.56 -0.40
CA GLY A 27 21.04 -8.52 0.43
C GLY A 27 20.79 -8.51 1.95
N HIS A 28 19.52 -8.47 2.38
CA HIS A 28 19.15 -8.63 3.77
C HIS A 28 18.79 -10.09 4.05
N HIS A 29 19.71 -10.82 4.68
CA HIS A 29 19.62 -12.28 4.85
C HIS A 29 18.59 -12.75 5.90
N ASP A 30 18.00 -11.82 6.66
CA ASP A 30 16.81 -12.04 7.44
C ASP A 30 15.83 -10.91 7.14
N LEU A 31 14.63 -11.26 6.66
CA LEU A 31 13.56 -10.29 6.42
C LEU A 31 13.25 -9.61 7.76
N ASP A 32 13.71 -8.37 7.90
CA ASP A 32 13.43 -7.50 9.03
C ASP A 32 11.92 -7.50 9.37
N PRO A 33 11.52 -7.46 10.66
CA PRO A 33 10.11 -7.44 11.07
C PRO A 33 9.23 -6.45 10.29
N ALA A 34 9.77 -5.29 9.90
CA ALA A 34 9.07 -4.28 9.11
C ALA A 34 8.63 -4.81 7.74
N ARG A 35 9.53 -5.51 7.04
CA ARG A 35 9.26 -6.05 5.70
C ARG A 35 8.33 -7.25 5.76
N LYS A 36 8.46 -8.08 6.79
CA LYS A 36 7.50 -9.16 7.06
C LYS A 36 6.09 -8.60 7.23
N TYR A 37 5.93 -7.49 7.95
CA TYR A 37 4.64 -6.83 8.08
C TYR A 37 4.10 -6.35 6.72
N ILE A 38 4.91 -5.69 5.90
CA ILE A 38 4.48 -5.23 4.56
C ILE A 38 4.01 -6.41 3.70
N HIS A 39 4.81 -7.47 3.60
CA HIS A 39 4.52 -8.59 2.71
C HIS A 39 3.43 -9.54 3.22
N ASN A 40 3.31 -9.72 4.54
CA ASN A 40 2.36 -10.67 5.13
C ASN A 40 1.05 -10.02 5.56
N TYR A 41 1.01 -8.68 5.70
CA TYR A 41 -0.17 -7.96 6.17
C TYR A 41 -0.57 -6.81 5.25
N ALA A 42 0.29 -5.80 5.05
CA ALA A 42 -0.08 -4.58 4.34
C ALA A 42 -0.50 -4.85 2.88
N VAL A 43 0.31 -5.63 2.15
CA VAL A 43 0.09 -5.99 0.76
C VAL A 43 -1.11 -6.93 0.58
N PRO A 44 -1.22 -8.06 1.33
CA PRO A 44 -2.40 -8.93 1.22
C PRO A 44 -3.70 -8.23 1.57
N GLY A 45 -3.70 -7.36 2.60
CA GLY A 45 -4.89 -6.58 2.96
C GLY A 45 -5.27 -5.59 1.86
N LEU A 46 -4.29 -4.93 1.24
CA LEU A 46 -4.54 -4.05 0.09
C LEU A 46 -5.11 -4.82 -1.10
N TYR A 47 -4.60 -6.01 -1.40
CA TYR A 47 -5.14 -6.87 -2.45
C TYR A 47 -6.60 -7.25 -2.18
N ALA A 48 -6.93 -7.67 -0.96
CA ALA A 48 -8.30 -8.03 -0.59
C ALA A 48 -9.26 -6.83 -0.72
N ALA A 49 -8.79 -5.63 -0.37
CA ALA A 49 -9.55 -4.40 -0.52
C ALA A 49 -9.79 -4.05 -2.01
N ILE A 50 -8.75 -4.15 -2.85
CA ILE A 50 -8.87 -3.98 -4.31
C ILE A 50 -9.88 -4.99 -4.88
N MET A 51 -9.77 -6.28 -4.54
CA MET A 51 -10.68 -7.33 -5.00
C MET A 51 -12.13 -7.11 -4.55
N THR A 52 -12.34 -6.42 -3.43
CA THR A 52 -13.70 -6.07 -2.97
C THR A 52 -14.30 -4.95 -3.84
N ASP A 53 -13.49 -3.98 -4.23
CA ASP A 53 -13.90 -2.87 -5.09
C ASP A 53 -13.91 -3.23 -6.60
N ASP A 54 -13.11 -4.22 -7.01
CA ASP A 54 -12.94 -4.75 -8.37
C ASP A 54 -12.73 -6.27 -8.34
N PRO A 55 -13.81 -7.08 -8.34
CA PRO A 55 -13.74 -8.53 -8.21
C PRO A 55 -13.05 -9.28 -9.35
N ASP A 56 -12.92 -8.66 -10.52
CA ASP A 56 -12.28 -9.25 -11.70
C ASP A 56 -10.79 -8.90 -11.78
N TYR A 57 -10.25 -8.14 -10.81
CA TYR A 57 -8.88 -7.70 -10.82
C TYR A 57 -7.89 -8.87 -10.78
N ASP A 58 -7.04 -8.95 -11.79
CA ASP A 58 -5.89 -9.84 -11.84
C ASP A 58 -4.62 -9.01 -12.10
N PRO A 59 -3.67 -8.98 -11.15
CA PRO A 59 -2.39 -8.26 -11.30
C PRO A 59 -1.56 -8.69 -12.52
N GLN A 60 -1.75 -9.91 -13.03
CA GLN A 60 -1.09 -10.44 -14.23
C GLN A 60 -2.02 -10.49 -15.45
N GLY A 61 -3.30 -10.15 -15.26
CA GLY A 61 -4.34 -10.23 -16.28
C GLY A 61 -4.51 -8.93 -17.06
N ALA A 62 -5.64 -8.85 -17.77
CA ALA A 62 -6.02 -7.64 -18.49
C ALA A 62 -6.43 -6.53 -17.50
N PRO A 63 -6.18 -5.24 -17.81
CA PRO A 63 -6.65 -4.14 -16.98
C PRO A 63 -8.17 -4.15 -16.81
N THR A 64 -8.64 -4.03 -15.57
CA THR A 64 -10.04 -3.90 -15.18
C THR A 64 -10.33 -2.51 -14.60
N GLU A 65 -11.59 -2.08 -14.62
CA GLU A 65 -12.01 -0.79 -14.05
C GLU A 65 -12.80 -1.00 -12.74
N ALA A 66 -12.37 -0.34 -11.67
CA ALA A 66 -13.11 -0.32 -10.41
C ALA A 66 -14.15 0.83 -10.42
N ALA A 67 -15.40 0.52 -10.06
CA ALA A 67 -16.46 1.52 -9.95
C ALA A 67 -16.42 2.32 -8.63
N THR A 68 -15.79 1.74 -7.62
CA THR A 68 -15.70 2.23 -6.25
C THR A 68 -14.27 2.07 -5.74
N ASN A 69 -13.95 2.75 -4.65
CA ASN A 69 -12.70 2.61 -3.90
C ASN A 69 -12.98 2.49 -2.39
N ALA A 70 -14.22 2.18 -2.00
CA ALA A 70 -14.69 2.23 -0.62
C ALA A 70 -13.95 1.25 0.30
N ALA A 71 -13.75 0.01 -0.15
CA ALA A 71 -13.03 -0.99 0.63
C ALA A 71 -11.54 -0.63 0.74
N THR A 72 -10.97 -0.14 -0.36
CA THR A 72 -9.58 0.35 -0.41
C THR A 72 -9.38 1.52 0.57
N LEU A 73 -10.28 2.50 0.58
CA LEU A 73 -10.22 3.64 1.51
C LEU A 73 -10.33 3.22 2.97
N ALA A 74 -11.23 2.28 3.28
CA ALA A 74 -11.37 1.74 4.63
C ALA A 74 -10.05 1.08 5.09
N TRP A 75 -9.45 0.24 4.23
CA TRP A 75 -8.18 -0.40 4.52
C TRP A 75 -7.02 0.59 4.73
N VAL A 76 -6.89 1.60 3.86
CA VAL A 76 -5.84 2.64 4.01
C VAL A 76 -6.02 3.39 5.33
N SER A 77 -7.26 3.68 5.72
CA SER A 77 -7.57 4.36 6.98
C SER A 77 -7.20 3.52 8.21
N ASP A 78 -7.47 2.21 8.17
CA ASP A 78 -7.09 1.27 9.22
C ASP A 78 -5.56 1.17 9.35
N LEU A 79 -4.86 1.04 8.22
CA LEU A 79 -3.39 1.02 8.21
C LEU A 79 -2.78 2.32 8.73
N GLN A 80 -3.35 3.46 8.37
CA GLN A 80 -2.95 4.77 8.89
C GLN A 80 -3.12 4.84 10.41
N ARG A 81 -4.23 4.33 10.95
CA ARG A 81 -4.48 4.29 12.40
C ARG A 81 -3.47 3.40 13.13
N ASP A 82 -3.13 2.25 12.56
CA ASP A 82 -2.10 1.36 13.10
C ASP A 82 -0.74 2.07 13.14
N MET A 83 -0.37 2.76 12.06
CA MET A 83 0.90 3.50 11.99
C MET A 83 0.94 4.70 12.93
N GLN A 84 -0.17 5.42 13.12
CA GLN A 84 -0.27 6.47 14.13
C GLN A 84 -0.12 5.92 15.55
N SER A 85 -0.68 4.74 15.81
CA SER A 85 -0.53 4.07 17.11
C SER A 85 0.91 3.63 17.33
N LEU A 86 1.54 3.06 16.30
CA LEU A 86 2.95 2.66 16.33
C LEU A 86 3.88 3.86 16.57
N GLY A 87 3.64 4.99 15.90
CA GLY A 87 4.42 6.22 16.11
C GLY A 87 4.33 6.80 17.53
N ARG A 88 3.30 6.43 18.32
CA ARG A 88 3.20 6.83 19.73
C ARG A 88 3.99 5.93 20.67
N ILE A 89 4.14 4.65 20.32
CA ILE A 89 4.76 3.63 21.20
C ILE A 89 6.21 3.34 20.82
N ASP A 90 6.55 3.42 19.53
CA ASP A 90 7.87 3.11 18.99
C ASP A 90 8.17 3.96 17.73
N PRO A 91 8.39 5.28 17.88
CA PRO A 91 8.65 6.19 16.75
C PRO A 91 10.00 5.96 16.06
N HIS A 92 10.86 5.10 16.61
CA HIS A 92 12.18 4.80 16.05
C HIS A 92 12.33 3.34 15.63
N GLY A 93 11.28 2.53 15.79
CA GLY A 93 11.27 1.15 15.34
C GLY A 93 11.31 1.05 13.82
N ASP A 94 12.01 0.03 13.31
CA ASP A 94 12.25 -0.18 11.88
C ASP A 94 10.94 -0.22 11.06
N LEU A 95 9.86 -0.75 11.64
CA LEU A 95 8.55 -0.76 10.99
C LEU A 95 7.98 0.64 10.80
N TYR A 96 8.00 1.48 11.85
CA TYR A 96 7.50 2.84 11.74
C TYR A 96 8.33 3.66 10.75
N LEU A 97 9.66 3.52 10.82
CA LEU A 97 10.57 4.21 9.92
C LEU A 97 10.32 3.80 8.45
N MET A 98 10.19 2.51 8.17
CA MET A 98 9.96 2.02 6.80
C MET A 98 8.58 2.40 6.25
N MET A 99 7.56 2.39 7.10
CA MET A 99 6.20 2.70 6.69
C MET A 99 5.96 4.20 6.53
N CYS A 100 6.53 5.03 7.41
CA CYS A 100 6.11 6.43 7.58
C CYS A 100 7.24 7.46 7.49
N THR A 101 8.52 7.06 7.54
CA THR A 101 9.64 8.02 7.50
C THR A 101 10.29 7.99 6.12
N PRO A 102 10.26 9.10 5.36
CA PRO A 102 10.82 9.13 4.02
C PRO A 102 12.34 8.91 4.05
N GLY A 103 12.81 7.87 3.35
CA GLY A 103 14.23 7.71 3.03
C GLY A 103 14.60 8.34 1.68
N ALA A 104 15.78 8.03 1.15
CA ALA A 104 16.18 8.42 -0.22
C ALA A 104 15.22 7.89 -1.30
N THR A 105 14.42 6.88 -0.97
CA THR A 105 13.47 6.23 -1.87
C THR A 105 12.00 6.44 -1.45
N GLY A 106 11.71 7.35 -0.51
CA GLY A 106 10.36 7.52 0.05
C GLY A 106 10.01 6.45 1.11
N CYS A 107 8.76 6.44 1.57
CA CYS A 107 8.20 5.45 2.49
C CYS A 107 6.90 4.84 1.93
N PHE A 108 6.49 3.69 2.46
CA PHE A 108 5.32 2.96 1.94
C PHE A 108 4.03 3.79 1.99
N MET A 109 3.77 4.48 3.11
CA MET A 109 2.53 5.25 3.29
C MET A 109 2.49 6.46 2.38
N ASP A 110 3.60 7.15 2.14
CA ASP A 110 3.65 8.29 1.22
C ASP A 110 3.35 7.86 -0.21
N ASP A 111 3.96 6.76 -0.67
CA ASP A 111 3.75 6.21 -2.01
C ASP A 111 2.28 5.74 -2.18
N LEU A 112 1.69 5.14 -1.14
CA LEU A 112 0.28 4.75 -1.12
C LEU A 112 -0.66 5.96 -1.15
N TYR A 113 -0.38 7.00 -0.37
CA TYR A 113 -1.17 8.23 -0.37
C TYR A 113 -1.07 8.98 -1.70
N ALA A 114 0.11 8.98 -2.34
CA ALA A 114 0.28 9.57 -3.67
C ALA A 114 -0.55 8.83 -4.73
N ALA A 115 -0.59 7.50 -4.68
CA ALA A 115 -1.46 6.71 -5.54
C ALA A 115 -2.95 7.04 -5.30
N LEU A 116 -3.35 7.16 -4.04
CA LEU A 116 -4.73 7.48 -3.69
C LEU A 116 -5.14 8.91 -4.05
N ASP A 117 -4.24 9.88 -3.91
CA ASP A 117 -4.45 11.26 -4.36
C ASP A 117 -4.65 11.36 -5.87
N ALA A 118 -3.95 10.53 -6.63
CA ALA A 118 -4.07 10.49 -8.08
C ALA A 118 -5.41 9.87 -8.54
N ASP A 119 -5.94 8.91 -7.79
CA ASP A 119 -7.21 8.25 -8.07
C ASP A 119 -8.43 9.01 -7.53
N ASP A 120 -8.31 9.62 -6.34
CA ASP A 120 -9.40 10.29 -5.63
C ASP A 120 -8.91 11.45 -4.73
N PRO A 121 -8.60 12.64 -5.27
CA PRO A 121 -8.02 13.76 -4.51
C PRO A 121 -8.81 14.20 -3.25
N GLY A 122 -10.10 13.87 -3.18
CA GLY A 122 -10.99 14.21 -2.06
C GLY A 122 -11.03 13.17 -0.94
N TRP A 123 -10.29 12.06 -1.05
CA TRP A 123 -10.40 10.93 -0.14
C TRP A 123 -10.12 11.28 1.32
N ARG A 124 -9.21 12.22 1.59
CA ARG A 124 -8.84 12.66 2.95
C ARG A 124 -9.95 13.37 3.72
N SER A 125 -11.05 13.72 3.05
CA SER A 125 -12.17 14.46 3.64
C SER A 125 -13.38 13.58 3.96
N ARG A 126 -13.28 12.26 3.75
CA ARG A 126 -14.32 11.26 3.98
C ARG A 126 -13.98 10.40 5.18
#